data_AF-A0A2R7RAD6-F1
#
_entry.id   AF-A0A2R7RAD6-F1
#
_cell.length_a   1.000
_cell.length_b   1.000
_cell.length_c   1.000
_cell.angle_alpha   90.00
_cell.angle_beta   90.00
_cell.angle_gamma   90.00
#
_symmetry.space_group_name_H-M   'P 1'
#
loop_
_entity.id
_entity.type
_entity.pdbx_description
1 polymer ?
#
loop_
_entity_poly.entity_id
_entity_poly.type
_entity_poly.pdbx_seq_one_letter_code
_entity_poly.pdbx_strand_id
1 'polypeptide(L)' 'MPEGHSVRRLAHQFADVFTGEVLSVSSPQGRFAAGAALLDGHMMTESRAHGKHLF' A
#
# COMPACT_ATOMS: atom_id res chain seq x y z
N MET A 1 -0.20 -10.72 14.14
CA MET A 1 0.57 -9.75 13.32
C MET A 1 1.38 -10.53 12.31
N PRO A 2 1.41 -10.14 11.03
CA PRO A 2 2.28 -10.78 10.05
C PRO A 2 3.75 -10.68 10.50
N GLU A 3 4.51 -11.73 10.24
CA GLU A 3 5.95 -11.73 10.50
C GLU A 3 6.70 -10.82 9.51
N GLY A 4 7.91 -10.38 9.86
CA GLY A 4 8.68 -9.45 9.03
C GLY A 4 8.98 -10.01 7.64
N HIS A 5 9.24 -11.32 7.54
CA HIS A 5 9.43 -11.97 6.24
C HIS A 5 8.15 -11.91 5.36
N SER A 6 6.97 -11.99 5.98
CA SER A 6 5.69 -11.91 5.28
C SER A 6 5.42 -10.49 4.78
N VAL A 7 5.70 -9.48 5.61
CA VAL A 7 5.57 -8.06 5.22
C VAL A 7 6.54 -7.71 4.09
N ARG A 8 7.78 -8.21 4.14
CA ARG A 8 8.74 -8.00 3.05
C ARG A 8 8.27 -8.62 1.74
N ARG A 9 7.74 -9.84 1.77
CA ARG A 9 7.16 -10.47 0.58
C ARG A 9 6.00 -9.64 0.02
N LEU A 10 5.13 -9.13 0.90
CA LEU A 10 4.00 -8.29 0.49
C LEU A 10 4.48 -6.97 -0.14
N ALA A 11 5.52 -6.34 0.42
CA ALA A 11 6.08 -5.11 -0.13
C ALA A 11 6.59 -5.29 -1.57
N HIS A 12 7.26 -6.42 -1.85
CA HIS A 12 7.70 -6.77 -3.20
C HIS A 12 6.51 -6.98 -4.14
N GLN A 13 5.49 -7.73 -3.72
CA GLN A 13 4.29 -7.94 -4.54
C GLN A 13 3.56 -6.64 -4.86
N PHE A 14 3.46 -5.72 -3.89
CA PHE A 14 2.89 -4.39 -4.12
C PHE A 14 3.73 -3.59 -5.10
N ALA A 15 5.06 -3.63 -4.94
CA ALA A 15 5.96 -2.92 -5.82
C ALA A 15 5.82 -3.40 -7.28
N ASP A 16 5.74 -4.72 -7.48
CA ASP A 16 5.66 -5.36 -8.80
C ASP A 16 4.35 -5.05 -9.53
N VAL A 17 3.24 -4.92 -8.81
CA VAL A 17 1.90 -4.79 -9.40
C VAL A 17 1.45 -3.33 -9.53
N PHE A 18 1.87 -2.45 -8.63
CA PHE A 18 1.27 -1.12 -8.51
C PHE A 18 2.24 0.05 -8.69
N THR A 19 3.57 -0.15 -8.61
CA THR A 19 4.51 0.96 -8.74
C THR A 19 4.49 1.51 -10.16
N GLY A 20 4.41 2.83 -10.30
CA GLY A 20 4.32 3.52 -11.59
C GLY A 20 2.90 3.62 -12.14
N GLU A 21 1.92 2.95 -11.52
CA GLU A 21 0.52 3.00 -11.91
C GLU A 21 -0.25 4.06 -11.13
N VAL A 22 -1.24 4.66 -11.80
CA VAL A 22 -2.24 5.53 -11.15
C VAL A 22 -3.31 4.64 -10.52
N LEU A 23 -3.47 4.71 -9.20
CA LEU A 23 -4.32 3.77 -8.47
C LEU A 23 -5.69 4.35 -8.15
N SER A 24 -6.69 3.47 -8.17
CA SER A 24 -7.95 3.73 -7.45
C SER A 24 -7.85 3.18 -6.02
N VAL A 25 -8.12 4.04 -5.03
CA VAL A 25 -7.97 3.75 -3.61
C VAL A 25 -9.27 4.07 -2.88
N SER A 26 -9.75 3.14 -2.06
CA SER A 26 -10.98 3.33 -1.28
C SER A 26 -10.85 2.76 0.14
N SER A 27 -11.74 3.18 1.04
CA SER A 27 -11.88 2.61 2.39
C SER A 27 -13.33 2.18 2.61
N PRO A 28 -13.70 0.96 2.22
CA PRO A 28 -15.11 0.56 2.16
C PRO A 28 -15.80 0.53 3.54
N GLN A 29 -15.04 0.28 4.61
CA GLN A 29 -15.56 0.31 5.99
C GLN A 29 -15.42 1.70 6.64
N GLY A 30 -15.01 2.71 5.88
CA GLY A 30 -14.99 4.12 6.30
C GLY A 30 -13.83 4.53 7.22
N ARG A 31 -13.14 3.59 7.88
CA ARG A 31 -12.08 3.89 8.88
C ARG A 31 -11.00 4.85 8.36
N PHE A 32 -10.67 4.78 7.07
CA PHE A 32 -9.64 5.59 6.43
C PHE A 32 -10.16 6.37 5.22
N ALA A 33 -11.46 6.65 5.15
CA ALA A 33 -12.08 7.27 3.97
C ALA A 33 -11.42 8.61 3.57
N ALA A 34 -11.13 9.48 4.54
CA ALA A 34 -10.44 10.74 4.29
C ALA A 34 -9.02 10.53 3.71
N GLY A 35 -8.28 9.54 4.22
CA GLY A 35 -6.95 9.21 3.69
C GLY A 35 -7.02 8.60 2.29
N ALA A 36 -8.00 7.73 2.03
CA ALA A 36 -8.21 7.16 0.70
C ALA A 36 -8.55 8.25 -0.33
N ALA A 37 -9.41 9.22 0.03
CA ALA A 37 -9.74 10.34 -0.86
C ALA A 37 -8.54 11.24 -1.20
N LEU A 38 -7.54 11.33 -0.32
CA LEU A 38 -6.29 12.05 -0.61
C LEU A 38 -5.36 11.29 -1.55
N LEU A 39 -5.48 9.96 -1.61
CA LEU A 39 -4.57 9.09 -2.37
C LEU A 39 -5.18 8.59 -3.70
N ASP A 40 -6.50 8.52 -3.81
CA ASP A 40 -7.19 8.10 -5.03
C ASP A 40 -6.76 8.95 -6.23
N GLY A 41 -6.50 8.30 -7.37
CA GLY A 41 -6.03 8.95 -8.59
C GLY A 41 -4.56 9.39 -8.59
N HIS A 42 -3.78 9.02 -7.57
CA HIS A 42 -2.34 9.29 -7.53
C HIS A 42 -1.51 8.09 -8.00
N MET A 43 -0.31 8.39 -8.50
CA MET A 43 0.67 7.38 -8.89
C MET A 43 1.38 6.82 -7.66
N MET A 44 1.46 5.50 -7.52
CA MET A 44 2.26 4.88 -6.48
C MET A 44 3.74 4.88 -6.86
N THR A 45 4.61 5.42 -6.00
CA THR A 45 6.04 5.60 -6.32
C THR A 45 6.94 4.51 -5.76
N GLU A 46 6.59 3.92 -4.62
CA GLU A 46 7.41 2.91 -3.93
C GLU A 46 6.53 2.07 -2.99
N SER A 47 7.00 0.88 -2.63
CA SER A 47 6.48 0.05 -1.53
C SER A 47 7.65 -0.60 -0.81
N ARG A 48 7.74 -0.43 0.51
CA ARG A 48 8.88 -0.89 1.33
C ARG A 48 8.46 -1.50 2.66
N ALA A 49 9.17 -2.53 3.07
CA ALA A 49 8.99 -3.14 4.39
C ALA A 49 10.04 -2.62 5.38
N HIS A 50 9.60 -2.27 6.59
CA HIS A 50 10.47 -1.96 7.71
C HIS A 50 10.05 -2.79 8.94
N GLY A 51 10.77 -3.88 9.19
CA GLY A 51 10.40 -4.86 10.21
C GLY A 51 9.04 -5.47 9.91
N LYS A 52 8.04 -5.18 10.75
CA LYS A 52 6.65 -5.67 10.62
C LYS A 52 5.68 -4.62 10.06
N HIS A 53 6.20 -3.52 9.50
CA HIS A 53 5.42 -2.43 8.93
C HIS A 53 5.65 -2.33 7.42
N LEU A 54 4.57 -2.07 6.68
CA LEU A 54 4.58 -1.75 5.25
C LEU A 54 4.43 -0.24 5.10
N PHE A 55 5.22 0.36 4.22
CA PHE A 55 5.18 1.78 3.86
C PHE A 55 5.09 1.93 2.36
#